data_AF-Q977S6-F1
#
_entry.id   AF-Q977S6-F1
#
_cell.length_a   1.000
_cell.length_b   1.000
_cell.length_c   1.000
_cell.angle_alpha   90.00
_cell.angle_beta   90.00
_cell.angle_gamma   90.00
#
_symmetry.space_group_name_H-M   'P 1'
#
loop_
_entity.id
_entity.type
_entity.pdbx_description
1 polymer ?
#
loop_
_entity_poly.entity_id
_entity_poly.type
_entity_poly.pdbx_seq_one_letter_code
_entity_poly.pdbx_strand_id
1 'polypeptide(L)'
;MLVVAMPMAFAEDHGLTIEADAVEGSTTITITGHATSTINPVTIMVLAPNGNVVSIDQLNPDSDGSFTSTIGVGGPMWKQDGEYSITAQQGSLIQNKMTVVVEVADGAVVPEFGAIASVVLVVAISSIIVLSAKGRLSFTPRI
;
A
#
# COMPACT_ATOMS: atom_id res chain seq x y z
N MET A 1 18.05 17.92 38.55
CA MET A 1 17.70 17.88 37.11
C MET A 1 17.02 16.55 36.86
N LEU A 2 15.69 16.53 36.80
CA LEU A 2 14.90 15.32 36.59
C LEU A 2 14.70 15.16 35.08
N VAL A 3 15.30 14.13 34.48
CA VAL A 3 15.05 13.78 33.08
C VAL A 3 13.77 12.95 33.06
N VAL A 4 12.66 13.58 32.63
CA VAL A 4 11.43 12.85 32.33
C VAL A 4 11.60 12.27 30.94
N ALA A 5 11.75 10.94 30.85
CA ALA A 5 11.64 10.23 29.59
C ALA A 5 10.17 10.26 29.16
N MET A 6 9.89 10.86 28.01
CA MET A 6 8.58 10.80 27.36
C MET A 6 8.42 9.38 26.81
N PRO A 7 7.39 8.60 27.17
CA PRO A 7 7.05 7.45 26.36
C PRO A 7 6.54 7.98 25.01
N MET A 8 7.20 7.60 23.91
CA MET A 8 6.59 7.73 22.58
C MET A 8 5.34 6.84 22.59
N ALA A 9 4.18 7.45 22.72
CA ALA A 9 2.92 6.77 22.50
C ALA A 9 2.83 6.46 21.00
N PHE A 10 2.95 5.18 20.65
CA PHE A 10 2.44 4.71 19.37
C PHE A 10 0.93 4.98 19.40
N ALA A 11 0.41 5.70 18.41
CA ALA A 11 -1.02 5.88 18.29
C ALA A 11 -1.65 4.49 18.15
N GLU A 12 -2.43 4.05 19.16
CA GLU A 12 -3.39 2.98 18.94
C GLU A 12 -4.40 3.54 17.94
N ASP A 13 -4.41 3.00 16.73
CA ASP A 13 -5.39 3.38 15.71
C ASP A 13 -6.76 2.92 16.20
N HIS A 14 -7.50 3.83 16.83
CA HIS A 14 -8.83 3.56 17.39
C HIS A 14 -9.93 3.49 16.31
N GLY A 15 -9.56 3.24 15.05
CA GLY A 15 -10.42 3.33 13.88
C GLY A 15 -10.50 2.02 13.09
N LEU A 16 -11.07 2.13 11.89
CA LEU A 16 -11.02 1.06 10.89
C LEU A 16 -9.66 1.14 10.19
N THR A 17 -8.86 0.08 10.30
CA THR A 17 -7.61 -0.05 9.54
C THR A 17 -7.82 -0.88 8.29
N ILE A 18 -7.11 -0.53 7.21
CA ILE A 18 -6.98 -1.37 6.02
C ILE A 18 -5.59 -1.31 5.45
N GLU A 19 -5.20 -2.41 4.83
CA GLU A 19 -4.01 -2.59 4.03
C GLU A 19 -4.40 -3.32 2.75
N ALA A 20 -3.85 -2.89 1.62
CA ALA A 20 -4.07 -3.52 0.33
C ALA A 20 -2.74 -4.15 -0.12
N ASP A 21 -2.70 -5.47 -0.14
CA ASP A 21 -1.59 -6.23 -0.70
C ASP A 21 -1.86 -6.48 -2.19
N ALA A 22 -1.04 -5.84 -3.01
CA ALA A 22 -1.16 -5.79 -4.45
C ALA A 22 0.18 -6.21 -5.06
N VAL A 23 0.29 -7.50 -5.40
CA VAL A 23 1.52 -8.08 -5.97
C VAL A 23 1.70 -7.64 -7.43
N GLU A 24 2.93 -7.27 -7.82
CA GLU A 24 3.25 -6.88 -9.20
C GLU A 24 2.84 -7.95 -10.21
N GLY A 25 2.11 -7.53 -11.25
CA GLY A 25 1.65 -8.44 -12.30
C GLY A 25 0.52 -9.37 -11.87
N SER A 26 0.03 -9.26 -10.63
CA SER A 26 -1.13 -10.01 -10.15
C SER A 26 -2.42 -9.45 -10.71
N THR A 27 -3.40 -10.34 -10.89
CA THR A 27 -4.79 -10.03 -11.22
C THR A 27 -5.68 -10.04 -9.98
N THR A 28 -5.10 -9.98 -8.78
CA THR A 28 -5.84 -9.97 -7.52
C THR A 28 -5.18 -9.03 -6.52
N ILE A 29 -6.00 -8.25 -5.83
CA ILE A 29 -5.62 -7.42 -4.68
C ILE A 29 -6.25 -8.05 -3.44
N THR A 30 -5.45 -8.29 -2.41
CA THR A 30 -5.93 -8.78 -1.12
C THR A 30 -6.05 -7.59 -0.17
N ILE A 31 -7.23 -7.37 0.38
CA ILE A 31 -7.48 -6.33 1.38
C ILE A 31 -7.58 -7.00 2.72
N THR A 32 -6.71 -6.61 3.65
CA THR A 32 -6.77 -7.00 5.05
C THR A 32 -7.05 -5.78 5.90
N GLY A 33 -7.73 -5.95 7.01
CA GLY A 33 -7.99 -4.84 7.91
C GLY A 33 -8.52 -5.28 9.25
N HIS A 34 -8.62 -4.32 10.17
CA HIS A 34 -9.21 -4.51 11.48
C HIS A 34 -10.35 -3.52 11.65
N ALA A 35 -11.55 -4.04 11.84
CA ALA A 35 -12.75 -3.27 12.07
C ALA A 35 -12.88 -2.87 13.54
N THR A 36 -13.59 -1.77 13.78
CA THR A 36 -13.87 -1.27 15.14
C THR A 36 -15.05 -2.02 15.78
N SER A 37 -15.88 -2.68 14.98
CA SER A 37 -17.02 -3.50 15.42
C SER A 37 -17.03 -4.86 14.75
N THR A 38 -17.35 -5.92 15.48
CA THR A 38 -17.46 -7.30 14.95
C THR A 38 -18.87 -7.65 14.46
N ILE A 39 -19.85 -6.77 14.74
CA ILE A 39 -21.27 -7.02 14.44
C ILE A 39 -21.69 -6.26 13.18
N ASN A 40 -21.16 -5.06 12.99
CA ASN A 40 -21.47 -4.25 11.83
C ASN A 40 -20.64 -4.71 10.62
N PRO A 41 -21.24 -4.90 9.45
CA PRO A 41 -20.48 -5.26 8.26
C PRO A 41 -19.58 -4.10 7.80
N VAL A 42 -18.45 -4.44 7.20
CA VAL A 42 -17.54 -3.51 6.52
C VAL A 42 -17.88 -3.54 5.03
N THR A 43 -18.12 -2.36 4.46
CA THR A 43 -18.31 -2.18 3.02
C THR A 43 -16.99 -1.76 2.40
N ILE A 44 -16.52 -2.50 1.40
CA ILE A 44 -15.34 -2.21 0.61
C ILE A 44 -15.80 -1.75 -0.76
N MET A 45 -15.36 -0.58 -1.20
CA MET A 45 -15.72 0.02 -2.48
C MET A 45 -14.46 0.40 -3.24
N VAL A 46 -14.38 -0.02 -4.50
CA VAL A 46 -13.26 0.31 -5.40
C VAL A 46 -13.73 1.31 -6.43
N LEU A 47 -13.07 2.46 -6.50
CA LEU A 47 -13.28 3.48 -7.52
C LEU A 47 -12.13 3.46 -8.53
N ALA A 48 -12.49 3.52 -9.81
CA ALA A 48 -11.56 3.75 -10.91
C ALA A 48 -11.08 5.22 -10.96
N PRO A 49 -9.97 5.50 -11.67
CA PRO A 49 -9.45 6.86 -11.87
C PRO A 49 -10.47 7.85 -12.46
N ASN A 50 -11.45 7.35 -13.23
CA ASN A 50 -12.52 8.15 -13.81
C ASN A 50 -13.72 8.38 -12.86
N GLY A 51 -13.64 7.92 -11.61
CA GLY A 51 -14.67 8.03 -10.58
C GLY A 51 -15.76 6.95 -10.64
N ASN A 52 -15.69 6.01 -11.58
CA ASN A 52 -16.67 4.92 -11.65
C ASN A 52 -16.42 3.88 -10.55
N VAL A 53 -17.50 3.33 -10.00
CA VAL A 53 -17.40 2.19 -9.09
C VAL A 53 -17.15 0.91 -9.88
N VAL A 54 -16.06 0.23 -9.53
CA VAL A 54 -15.56 -0.98 -10.21
C VAL A 54 -16.04 -2.23 -9.49
N SER A 55 -15.97 -2.21 -8.16
CA SER A 55 -16.38 -3.30 -7.30
C SER A 55 -16.93 -2.76 -5.98
N ILE A 56 -17.91 -3.47 -5.44
CA ILE A 56 -18.40 -3.30 -4.08
C ILE A 56 -18.46 -4.68 -3.46
N ASP A 57 -17.85 -4.82 -2.29
CA ASP A 57 -17.95 -6.00 -1.46
C ASP A 57 -18.41 -5.60 -0.06
N GLN A 58 -19.08 -6.53 0.62
CA GLN A 58 -19.55 -6.31 1.98
C GLN A 58 -19.38 -7.60 2.76
N LEU A 59 -18.65 -7.51 3.86
CA LEU A 59 -18.34 -8.66 4.69
C LEU A 59 -18.55 -8.34 6.17
N ASN A 60 -18.75 -9.38 6.96
CA ASN A 60 -18.73 -9.29 8.40
C ASN A 60 -17.31 -9.57 8.89
N PRO A 61 -16.76 -8.73 9.79
CA PRO A 61 -15.49 -9.03 10.44
C PRO A 61 -15.60 -10.29 11.30
N ASP A 62 -14.46 -10.94 11.51
CA ASP A 62 -14.33 -12.08 12.40
C ASP A 62 -14.50 -11.67 13.88
N SER A 63 -14.52 -12.66 14.78
CA SER A 63 -14.71 -12.42 16.21
C SER A 63 -13.63 -11.55 16.86
N ASP A 64 -12.44 -11.49 16.26
CA ASP A 64 -11.33 -10.63 16.68
C ASP A 64 -11.43 -9.22 16.06
N GLY A 65 -12.31 -8.99 15.09
CA GLY A 65 -12.44 -7.74 14.34
C GLY A 65 -11.65 -7.72 13.04
N SER A 66 -10.85 -8.75 12.74
CA SER A 66 -10.11 -8.86 11.49
C SER A 66 -11.05 -9.14 10.32
N PHE A 67 -10.65 -8.74 9.13
CA PHE A 67 -11.31 -9.17 7.90
C PHE A 67 -10.34 -9.28 6.75
N THR A 68 -10.73 -10.10 5.76
CA THR A 68 -10.00 -10.25 4.51
C THR A 68 -10.98 -10.28 3.35
N SER A 69 -10.71 -9.50 2.32
CA SER A 69 -11.43 -9.53 1.04
C SER A 69 -10.42 -9.67 -0.11
N THR A 70 -10.81 -10.34 -1.18
CA THR A 70 -9.99 -10.47 -2.38
C THR A 70 -10.74 -9.89 -3.55
N ILE A 71 -10.11 -8.93 -4.23
CA ILE A 71 -10.68 -8.25 -5.38
C ILE A 71 -9.91 -8.67 -6.62
N GLY A 72 -10.63 -9.22 -7.60
CA GLY A 72 -10.08 -9.50 -8.92
C GLY A 72 -9.82 -8.20 -9.68
N VAL A 73 -8.58 -8.05 -10.15
CA VAL A 73 -8.12 -7.00 -11.06
C VAL A 73 -8.15 -7.55 -12.48
N GLY A 74 -8.65 -6.74 -13.41
CA GLY A 74 -8.85 -7.15 -14.80
C GLY A 74 -10.31 -7.44 -15.14
N GLY A 75 -10.61 -7.53 -16.43
CA GLY A 75 -11.97 -7.65 -16.95
C GLY A 75 -12.61 -6.30 -17.33
N PRO A 76 -13.90 -6.29 -17.69
CA PRO A 76 -14.53 -5.16 -18.41
C PRO A 76 -14.58 -3.84 -17.63
N MET A 77 -14.45 -3.90 -16.30
CA MET A 77 -14.51 -2.74 -15.41
C MET A 77 -13.13 -2.14 -15.10
N TRP A 78 -12.04 -2.88 -15.36
CA TRP A 78 -10.64 -2.46 -15.12
C TRP A 78 -9.97 -2.02 -16.43
N LYS A 79 -10.56 -1.00 -17.08
CA LYS A 79 -10.13 -0.51 -18.40
C LYS A 79 -9.29 0.76 -18.34
N GLN A 80 -9.12 1.33 -17.17
CA GLN A 80 -8.40 2.58 -16.99
C GLN A 80 -7.09 2.28 -16.30
N ASP A 81 -6.01 2.82 -16.83
CA ASP A 81 -4.73 2.79 -16.13
C ASP A 81 -4.68 3.95 -15.13
N GLY A 82 -4.00 3.74 -14.01
CA GLY A 82 -3.79 4.73 -12.96
C GLY A 82 -4.23 4.24 -11.58
N GLU A 83 -4.47 5.20 -10.69
CA GLU A 83 -4.75 4.95 -9.28
C GLU A 83 -6.23 4.59 -9.05
N TYR A 84 -6.46 3.39 -8.53
CA TYR A 84 -7.76 2.94 -8.03
C TYR A 84 -7.83 3.20 -6.53
N SER A 85 -8.94 3.78 -6.07
CA SER A 85 -9.17 4.07 -4.65
C SER A 85 -10.02 2.98 -4.03
N ILE A 86 -9.45 2.26 -3.07
CA ILE A 86 -10.13 1.23 -2.28
C ILE A 86 -10.54 1.85 -0.96
N THR A 87 -11.84 1.98 -0.75
CA THR A 87 -12.43 2.57 0.46
C THR A 87 -13.12 1.49 1.26
N ALA A 88 -12.68 1.28 2.50
CA ALA A 88 -13.42 0.50 3.47
C ALA A 88 -14.18 1.44 4.41
N GLN A 89 -15.43 1.11 4.68
CA GLN A 89 -16.29 1.90 5.57
C GLN A 89 -17.15 0.99 6.45
N GLN A 90 -17.24 1.32 7.73
CA GLN A 90 -18.09 0.64 8.70
C GLN A 90 -19.04 1.63 9.39
N GLY A 91 -20.33 1.54 9.06
CA GLY A 91 -21.34 2.48 9.53
C GLY A 91 -21.22 3.85 8.85
N SER A 92 -21.62 4.92 9.56
CA SER A 92 -21.68 6.29 9.01
C SER A 92 -20.66 7.26 9.63
N LEU A 93 -19.80 6.78 10.54
CA LEU A 93 -18.80 7.62 11.19
C LEU A 93 -17.57 7.73 10.30
N ILE A 94 -17.04 8.95 10.18
CA ILE A 94 -15.81 9.26 9.43
C ILE A 94 -14.57 8.54 9.98
N GLN A 95 -14.52 8.24 11.28
CA GLN A 95 -13.42 7.50 11.91
C GLN A 95 -13.39 6.01 11.53
N ASN A 96 -14.50 5.50 11.00
CA ASN A 96 -14.64 4.11 10.56
C ASN A 96 -14.58 4.04 9.02
N LYS A 97 -13.88 4.98 8.39
CA LYS A 97 -13.69 5.04 6.96
C LYS A 97 -12.21 5.22 6.69
N MET A 98 -11.65 4.32 5.89
CA MET A 98 -10.27 4.40 5.45
C MET A 98 -10.18 4.13 3.96
N THR A 99 -9.25 4.81 3.30
CA THR A 99 -9.03 4.70 1.86
C THR A 99 -7.56 4.42 1.60
N VAL A 100 -7.28 3.42 0.78
CA VAL A 100 -5.95 3.07 0.26
C VAL A 100 -6.01 3.15 -1.26
N VAL A 101 -4.91 3.54 -1.89
CA VAL A 101 -4.78 3.61 -3.34
C VAL A 101 -3.92 2.47 -3.85
N VAL A 102 -4.27 1.92 -5.00
CA VAL A 102 -3.49 0.91 -5.70
C VAL A 102 -3.39 1.31 -7.16
N GLU A 103 -2.19 1.28 -7.72
CA GLU A 103 -1.97 1.57 -9.13
C GLU A 103 -2.17 0.31 -9.98
N VAL A 104 -2.86 0.47 -11.11
CA VAL A 104 -3.11 -0.59 -12.08
C VAL A 104 -2.76 -0.07 -13.47
N ALA A 105 -2.02 -0.86 -14.24
CA ALA A 105 -1.67 -0.58 -15.62
C ALA A 105 -1.83 -1.83 -16.48
N ASP A 106 -2.38 -1.68 -17.70
CA ASP A 106 -2.62 -2.77 -18.64
C ASP A 106 -3.45 -3.92 -18.04
N GLY A 107 -4.32 -3.61 -17.08
CA GLY A 107 -5.16 -4.59 -16.39
C GLY A 107 -4.42 -5.45 -15.36
N ALA A 108 -3.19 -5.10 -14.99
CA ALA A 108 -2.41 -5.74 -13.95
C ALA A 108 -2.01 -4.74 -12.85
N VAL A 109 -1.80 -5.26 -11.65
CA VAL A 109 -1.38 -4.45 -10.49
C VAL A 109 0.08 -4.00 -10.65
N VAL A 110 0.33 -2.72 -10.32
CA VAL A 110 1.66 -2.12 -10.21
C VAL A 110 1.89 -1.65 -8.77
N PRO A 111 2.81 -2.27 -8.01
CA PRO A 111 3.11 -1.83 -6.66
C PRO A 111 4.06 -0.62 -6.63
N GLU A 112 3.81 0.25 -5.66
CA GLU A 112 4.59 1.47 -5.41
C GLU A 112 6.04 1.19 -4.95
N PHE A 113 6.28 0.06 -4.27
CA PHE A 113 7.63 -0.33 -3.86
C PHE A 113 8.49 -0.83 -5.01
N GLY A 114 7.91 -1.47 -6.04
CA GLY A 114 8.67 -1.95 -7.20
C GLY A 114 9.21 -0.79 -8.03
N ALA A 115 8.36 0.18 -8.36
CA ALA A 115 8.75 1.36 -9.11
C ALA A 115 9.82 2.18 -8.37
N ILE A 116 9.60 2.50 -7.09
CA ILE A 116 10.56 3.31 -6.32
C ILE A 116 11.85 2.53 -6.05
N ALA A 117 11.76 1.24 -5.65
CA ALA A 117 12.94 0.43 -5.39
C ALA A 117 13.78 0.22 -6.66
N SER A 118 13.16 0.04 -7.83
CA SER A 118 13.89 -0.10 -9.09
C SER A 118 14.67 1.16 -9.46
N VAL A 119 14.08 2.35 -9.26
CA VAL A 119 14.77 3.63 -9.48
C VAL A 119 15.97 3.76 -8.55
N VAL A 120 15.78 3.47 -7.25
CA VAL A 120 16.87 3.52 -6.26
C VAL A 120 17.96 2.49 -6.61
N LEU A 121 17.59 1.28 -7.03
CA LEU A 121 18.51 0.22 -7.42
C LEU A 121 19.39 0.64 -8.62
N VAL A 122 18.78 1.19 -9.67
CA VAL A 122 19.50 1.65 -10.88
C VAL A 122 20.46 2.79 -10.54
N VAL A 123 20.03 3.76 -9.74
CA VAL A 123 20.87 4.87 -9.28
C VAL A 123 22.04 4.37 -8.43
N ALA A 124 21.80 3.39 -7.54
CA ALA A 124 22.85 2.81 -6.70
C ALA A 124 23.91 2.07 -7.53
N ILE A 125 23.49 1.20 -8.45
CA ILE A 125 24.40 0.40 -9.29
C ILE A 125 25.24 1.31 -10.19
N SER A 126 24.62 2.31 -10.83
CA SER A 126 25.33 3.24 -11.71
C SER A 126 26.40 4.06 -10.96
N SER A 127 26.11 4.52 -9.75
CA SER A 127 27.08 5.23 -8.90
C SER A 127 28.31 4.37 -8.58
N ILE A 128 28.09 3.10 -8.20
CA ILE A 128 29.18 2.16 -7.89
C ILE A 128 30.08 1.94 -9.11
N ILE A 129 29.50 1.74 -10.30
CA ILE A 129 30.26 1.52 -11.53
C ILE A 129 31.10 2.76 -11.86
N VAL A 130 30.52 3.95 -11.78
CA VAL A 130 31.23 5.21 -12.08
C VAL A 130 32.36 5.47 -11.09
N LEU A 131 32.14 5.25 -9.79
CA LEU A 131 33.16 5.40 -8.75
C LEU A 131 34.27 4.34 -8.87
N SER A 132 33.90 3.09 -9.17
CA SER A 132 34.85 1.98 -9.35
C SER A 132 35.73 2.17 -10.59
N ALA A 133 35.15 2.63 -11.70
CA ALA A 133 35.90 2.89 -12.94
C ALA A 133 36.90 4.05 -12.80
N LYS A 134 36.63 5.03 -11.92
CA LYS A 134 37.50 6.19 -11.70
C LYS A 134 38.52 5.99 -10.57
N GLY A 135 38.41 4.91 -9.80
CA GLY A 135 39.26 4.57 -8.66
C GLY A 135 40.60 3.91 -9.01
N ARG A 136 41.40 4.46 -9.95
CA ARG A 136 42.85 4.21 -9.97
C ARG A 136 43.51 5.24 -9.04
N LEU A 137 43.40 5.02 -7.72
CA LEU A 137 44.12 5.81 -6.72
C LEU A 137 45.62 5.51 -6.87
N SER A 138 46.37 6.51 -7.34
CA SER A 138 47.84 6.49 -7.38
C SER A 138 48.37 6.53 -5.95
N PHE A 139 48.48 5.37 -5.30
CA PHE A 139 49.24 5.22 -4.07
C PHE A 139 50.73 5.22 -4.43
N THR A 140 51.35 6.39 -4.52
CA THR A 140 52.82 6.47 -4.48
C THR A 140 53.24 6.41 -3.01
N PRO A 141 53.89 5.32 -2.54
CA PRO A 141 54.50 5.32 -1.23
C PRO A 141 55.69 6.28 -1.28
N ARG A 142 55.66 7.32 -0.45
CA ARG A 142 56.87 8.09 -0.13
C ARG A 142 57.53 7.43 1.08
N ILE A 143 58.67 6.80 0.81
CA ILE A 143 59.73 6.51 1.79
C ILE A 143 60.28 7.79 2.39
#